data_AF-A0A535RSY9-F1
#
_entry.id   AF-A0A535RSY9-F1
#
_cell.length_a   1.000
_cell.length_b   1.000
_cell.length_c   1.000
_cell.angle_alpha   90.00
_cell.angle_beta   90.00
_cell.angle_gamma   90.00
#
_symmetry.space_group_name_H-M   'P 1'
#
loop_
_entity.id
_entity.type
_entity.pdbx_description
1 polymer ?
#
loop_
_entity_poly.entity_id
_entity_poly.type
_entity_poly.pdbx_seq_one_letter_code
_entity_poly.pdbx_strand_id
1 'polypeptide(L)'
;MSEVERDHPQEIKLPIEWHVPDSIQNRYMHNLIVQPGRYELTLFFFETQIPPFLGSPEESKDYLLEKGAIRSECIGKMTVSPQLVPEIIKALQTGLDNYNLMKASEEREAE
;
A
#
# COMPACT_ATOMS: atom_id res chain seq x y z
N MET A 1 -26.76 -55.12 -15.81
CA MET A 1 -26.32 -53.79 -16.26
C MET A 1 -26.12 -52.98 -15.01
N SER A 2 -24.87 -52.81 -14.60
CA SER A 2 -24.50 -52.25 -13.29
C SER A 2 -24.47 -50.74 -13.38
N GLU A 3 -25.30 -50.09 -12.57
CA GLU A 3 -25.34 -48.63 -12.43
C GLU A 3 -24.00 -48.16 -11.85
N VAL A 4 -23.28 -47.33 -12.61
CA VAL A 4 -22.05 -46.69 -12.17
C VAL A 4 -22.46 -45.53 -11.29
N GLU A 5 -22.39 -45.71 -9.96
CA GLU A 5 -22.47 -44.63 -8.98
C GLU A 5 -21.39 -43.60 -9.34
N ARG A 6 -21.85 -42.42 -9.80
CA ARG A 6 -20.96 -41.29 -10.06
C ARG A 6 -20.62 -40.66 -8.71
N ASP A 7 -19.44 -40.99 -8.23
CA ASP A 7 -18.83 -40.37 -7.05
C ASP A 7 -18.66 -38.87 -7.34
N HIS A 8 -19.50 -38.04 -6.72
CA HIS A 8 -19.39 -36.59 -6.84
C HIS A 8 -18.20 -36.15 -5.99
N PRO A 9 -17.22 -35.41 -6.55
CA PRO A 9 -16.06 -34.97 -5.78
C PRO A 9 -16.55 -34.13 -4.60
N GLN A 10 -16.33 -34.63 -3.38
CA GLN A 10 -16.67 -33.90 -2.17
C GLN A 10 -15.89 -32.58 -2.14
N GLU A 11 -16.60 -31.46 -2.09
CA GLU A 11 -16.01 -30.13 -1.97
C GLU A 11 -15.37 -29.99 -0.57
N ILE A 12 -14.05 -30.10 -0.49
CA ILE A 12 -13.29 -29.88 0.74
C ILE A 12 -13.08 -28.36 0.90
N LYS A 13 -13.67 -27.77 1.96
CA LYS A 13 -13.46 -26.36 2.31
C LYS A 13 -12.25 -26.24 3.24
N LEU A 14 -11.20 -25.59 2.77
CA LEU A 14 -10.01 -25.30 3.56
C LEU A 14 -10.04 -23.85 4.07
N PRO A 15 -9.74 -23.59 5.35
CA PRO A 15 -9.60 -22.23 5.86
C PRO A 15 -8.32 -21.59 5.30
N ILE A 16 -8.39 -20.28 5.04
CA ILE A 16 -7.22 -19.49 4.62
C ILE A 16 -6.49 -19.03 5.87
N GLU A 17 -5.26 -19.49 6.04
CA GLU A 17 -4.33 -18.98 7.04
C GLU A 17 -3.54 -17.81 6.45
N TRP A 18 -3.69 -16.63 7.05
CA TRP A 18 -2.96 -15.42 6.63
C TRP A 18 -1.66 -15.32 7.42
N HIS A 19 -0.54 -15.55 6.75
CA HIS A 19 0.80 -15.41 7.34
C HIS A 19 1.54 -14.25 6.68
N VAL A 20 2.04 -13.31 7.50
CA VAL A 20 2.88 -12.19 7.06
C VAL A 20 4.31 -12.48 7.50
N PRO A 21 5.25 -12.75 6.57
CA PRO A 21 6.64 -13.04 6.92
C PRO A 21 7.36 -11.85 7.56
N ASP A 22 8.20 -12.12 8.55
CA ASP A 22 9.05 -11.11 9.21
C ASP A 22 10.09 -10.47 8.26
N SER A 23 10.39 -11.12 7.13
CA SER A 23 11.30 -10.60 6.12
C SER A 23 10.72 -9.41 5.34
N ILE A 24 9.42 -9.14 5.45
CA ILE A 24 8.80 -8.00 4.79
C ILE A 24 9.22 -6.72 5.51
N GLN A 25 9.99 -5.89 4.82
CA GLN A 25 10.36 -4.58 5.33
C GLN A 25 9.15 -3.65 5.26
N ASN A 26 8.74 -3.11 6.40
CA ASN A 26 7.82 -1.99 6.44
C ASN A 26 8.59 -0.71 6.08
N ARG A 27 8.16 -0.01 5.04
CA ARG A 27 8.74 1.27 4.62
C ARG A 27 7.65 2.32 4.53
N TYR A 28 7.99 3.51 4.99
CA TYR A 28 7.08 4.64 4.88
C TYR A 28 7.05 5.14 3.44
N MET A 29 5.85 5.26 2.89
CA MET A 29 5.64 5.76 1.54
C MET A 29 5.03 7.16 1.60
N HIS A 30 5.52 8.05 0.74
CA HIS A 30 5.02 9.42 0.65
C HIS A 30 4.06 9.59 -0.52
N ASN A 31 4.27 8.82 -1.59
CA ASN A 31 3.52 8.96 -2.83
C ASN A 31 3.09 7.60 -3.37
N LEU A 32 1.91 7.58 -3.99
CA LEU A 32 1.36 6.44 -4.72
C LEU A 32 1.04 6.86 -6.15
N ILE A 33 1.53 6.10 -7.13
CA ILE A 33 1.19 6.28 -8.54
C ILE A 33 0.42 5.05 -9.01
N VAL A 34 -0.73 5.28 -9.64
CA VAL A 34 -1.55 4.23 -10.24
C VAL A 34 -1.41 4.31 -11.75
N GLN A 35 -0.85 3.25 -12.35
CA GLN A 35 -0.73 3.12 -13.79
C GLN A 35 -1.75 2.10 -14.30
N PRO A 36 -2.76 2.53 -15.08
CA PRO A 36 -3.68 1.60 -15.73
C PRO A 36 -2.98 0.89 -16.90
N GLY A 37 -3.04 -0.43 -16.89
CA GLY A 37 -2.71 -1.28 -18.03
C GLY A 37 -3.98 -1.73 -18.77
N ARG A 38 -3.80 -2.61 -19.75
CA ARG A 38 -4.93 -3.12 -20.57
C ARG A 38 -5.88 -4.03 -19.77
N TYR A 39 -5.34 -4.79 -18.83
CA TYR A 39 -6.09 -5.79 -18.06
C TYR A 39 -5.92 -5.66 -16.55
N GLU A 40 -4.93 -4.87 -16.12
CA GLU A 40 -4.45 -4.80 -14.74
C GLU A 40 -4.08 -3.36 -14.41
N LEU A 41 -4.08 -3.02 -13.12
CA LEU A 41 -3.55 -1.75 -12.63
C LEU A 41 -2.26 -2.03 -11.88
N THR A 42 -1.26 -1.20 -12.10
CA THR A 42 -0.01 -1.25 -11.35
C THR A 42 0.06 -0.09 -10.39
N LEU A 43 0.21 -0.38 -9.10
CA LEU A 43 0.43 0.56 -8.03
C LEU A 43 1.93 0.63 -7.74
N PHE A 44 2.49 1.83 -7.77
CA PHE A 44 3.88 2.10 -7.42
C PHE A 44 3.91 2.97 -6.16
N PHE A 45 4.68 2.52 -5.18
CA PHE A 45 4.84 3.17 -3.89
C PHE A 45 6.23 3.79 -3.81
N PHE A 46 6.27 5.09 -3.56
CA PHE A 46 7.50 5.87 -3.61
C PHE A 46 7.84 6.49 -2.26
N GLU A 47 9.13 6.47 -1.94
CA GLU A 47 9.73 7.15 -0.81
C GLU A 47 10.66 8.25 -1.32
N THR A 48 10.36 9.49 -0.93
CA THR A 48 11.22 10.63 -1.25
C THR A 48 12.28 10.77 -0.17
N GLN A 49 13.55 10.62 -0.55
CA GLN A 49 14.66 10.87 0.36
C GLN A 49 14.97 12.36 0.34
N ILE A 50 14.51 13.06 1.38
CA ILE A 50 14.86 14.47 1.57
C ILE A 50 16.31 14.51 2.08
N PRO A 51 17.23 15.18 1.36
CA PRO A 51 18.59 15.34 1.83
C PRO A 51 18.60 16.03 3.21
N PRO A 52 19.39 15.57 4.18
CA PRO A 52 19.56 16.31 5.41
C PRO A 52 20.25 17.64 5.09
N PHE A 53 19.51 18.74 5.13
CA PHE A 53 20.05 20.08 4.97
C PHE A 53 20.62 20.54 6.32
N LEU A 54 21.92 20.81 6.35
CA LEU A 54 22.62 21.35 7.52
C LEU A 54 23.00 22.83 7.35
N GLY A 55 22.49 23.50 6.31
CA GLY A 55 22.78 24.90 5.99
C GLY A 55 21.63 25.86 6.31
N SER A 56 21.87 27.14 6.08
CA SER A 56 20.86 28.19 6.13
C SER A 56 19.76 28.00 5.06
N PRO A 57 18.58 28.65 5.20
CA PRO A 57 17.51 28.57 4.20
C PRO A 57 17.93 29.01 2.79
N GLU A 58 18.86 29.98 2.69
CA GLU A 58 19.40 30.46 1.41
C GLU A 58 20.28 29.40 0.74
N GLU A 59 21.20 28.78 1.49
CA GLU A 59 22.07 27.71 0.97
C GLU A 59 21.27 26.46 0.55
N SER A 60 20.18 26.17 1.27
CA SER A 60 19.27 25.06 0.93
C SER A 60 18.55 25.32 -0.38
N LYS A 61 18.14 26.56 -0.63
CA LYS A 61 17.48 26.96 -1.88
C LYS A 61 18.42 26.84 -3.08
N ASP A 62 19.66 27.31 -2.95
CA ASP A 62 20.65 27.22 -4.02
C ASP A 62 21.02 25.76 -4.34
N TYR A 63 21.17 24.91 -3.32
CA TYR A 63 21.38 23.47 -3.51
C TYR A 63 20.21 22.80 -4.25
N LEU A 64 18.96 23.13 -3.89
CA LEU A 64 17.78 22.58 -4.55
C LEU A 64 17.69 23.02 -6.02
N LEU A 65 18.04 24.28 -6.31
CA LEU A 65 18.10 24.81 -7.67
C LEU A 65 19.19 24.13 -8.50
N GLU A 66 20.36 23.86 -7.91
CA GLU A 66 21.46 23.15 -8.58
C GLU A 66 21.08 21.69 -8.89
N LYS A 67 20.41 21.00 -7.97
CA LYS A 67 20.01 19.60 -8.16
C LYS A 67 18.93 19.40 -9.23
N GLY A 68 18.04 20.39 -9.42
CA GLY A 68 17.01 20.39 -10.47
C GLY A 68 15.86 19.37 -10.27
N ALA A 69 16.08 18.26 -9.57
CA ALA A 69 15.07 17.26 -9.22
C ALA A 69 15.41 16.54 -7.91
N ILE A 70 14.37 16.14 -7.17
CA ILE A 70 14.49 15.25 -6.01
C ILE A 70 14.16 13.84 -6.47
N ARG A 71 15.06 12.90 -6.20
CA ARG A 71 14.83 11.48 -6.52
C ARG A 71 13.88 10.87 -5.50
N SER A 72 12.83 10.20 -6.00
CA SER A 72 11.93 9.39 -5.20
C SER A 72 12.14 7.93 -5.60
N GLU A 73 12.43 7.06 -4.62
CA GLU A 73 12.72 5.65 -4.87
C GLU A 73 11.43 4.84 -4.82
N CYS A 74 11.25 3.94 -5.79
CA CYS A 74 10.15 2.98 -5.75
C CYS A 74 10.47 1.88 -4.74
N ILE A 75 9.79 1.92 -3.60
CA ILE A 75 9.99 0.99 -2.47
C ILE A 75 9.03 -0.19 -2.51
N GLY A 76 7.98 -0.11 -3.33
CA GLY A 76 7.00 -1.17 -3.49
C GLY A 76 6.28 -1.06 -4.83
N LYS A 77 5.90 -2.22 -5.37
CA LYS A 77 5.10 -2.32 -6.59
C LYS A 77 4.10 -3.44 -6.43
N MET A 78 2.84 -3.18 -6.78
CA MET A 78 1.78 -4.17 -6.73
C MET A 78 0.95 -4.11 -8.01
N THR A 79 0.71 -5.26 -8.63
CA THR A 79 -0.20 -5.37 -9.77
C THR A 79 -1.51 -5.97 -9.28
N VAL A 80 -2.63 -5.32 -9.60
CA VAL A 80 -3.95 -5.72 -9.13
C VAL A 80 -4.93 -5.83 -10.29
N SER A 81 -5.85 -6.79 -10.18
CA SER A 81 -6.98 -6.89 -11.08
C SER A 81 -7.94 -5.70 -10.83
N PRO A 82 -8.55 -5.12 -11.88
CA PRO A 82 -9.51 -4.04 -11.74
C PRO A 82 -10.70 -4.38 -10.82
N GLN A 83 -11.11 -5.65 -10.79
CA GLN A 83 -12.23 -6.13 -9.97
C GLN A 83 -11.91 -6.08 -8.48
N LEU A 84 -10.63 -6.14 -8.10
CA LEU A 84 -10.20 -6.11 -6.70
C LEU A 84 -10.00 -4.68 -6.18
N VAL A 85 -9.83 -3.69 -7.08
CA VAL A 85 -9.57 -2.29 -6.71
C VAL A 85 -10.65 -1.69 -5.80
N PRO A 86 -11.97 -1.89 -6.06
CA PRO A 86 -13.01 -1.36 -5.17
C PRO A 86 -12.92 -1.90 -3.74
N GLU A 87 -12.60 -3.19 -3.58
CA GLU A 87 -12.43 -3.81 -2.26
C GLU A 87 -11.19 -3.27 -1.54
N ILE A 88 -10.10 -3.04 -2.28
CA ILE A 88 -8.89 -2.39 -1.73
C ILE A 88 -9.22 -0.98 -1.24
N ILE A 89 -9.91 -0.17 -2.04
CA ILE A 89 -10.30 1.20 -1.67
C ILE A 89 -11.16 1.16 -0.39
N LYS A 90 -12.14 0.26 -0.33
CA LYS A 90 -13.02 0.11 0.84
C LYS A 90 -12.24 -0.27 2.10
N ALA A 91 -11.29 -1.21 1.98
CA ALA A 91 -10.44 -1.62 3.09
C ALA A 91 -9.56 -0.45 3.58
N LEU A 92 -8.94 0.30 2.66
CA LEU A 92 -8.12 1.46 3.00
C LEU A 92 -8.94 2.57 3.65
N GLN A 93 -10.14 2.84 3.14
CA GLN A 93 -11.04 3.85 3.71
C GLN A 93 -11.45 3.47 5.14
N THR A 94 -11.82 2.20 5.36
CA THR A 94 -12.18 1.69 6.69
C THR A 94 -11.01 1.83 7.67
N GLY A 95 -9.78 1.53 7.22
CA GLY A 95 -8.58 1.69 8.03
C GLY A 95 -8.31 3.15 8.40
N LEU A 96 -8.46 4.08 7.44
CA LEU A 96 -8.29 5.51 7.67
C LEU A 96 -9.35 6.07 8.64
N ASP A 97 -10.60 5.67 8.48
CA ASP A 97 -11.70 6.11 9.36
C ASP A 97 -11.44 5.67 10.80
N ASN A 98 -11.02 4.41 11.01
CA ASN A 98 -10.67 3.89 12.33
C ASN A 98 -9.49 4.64 12.96
N TYR A 99 -8.45 4.93 12.18
CA TYR A 99 -7.30 5.71 12.64
C TYR A 99 -7.72 7.12 13.11
N ASN A 100 -8.55 7.80 12.32
CA ASN A 100 -9.02 9.14 12.67
C ASN A 100 -9.90 9.13 13.94
N LEU A 101 -10.73 8.11 14.12
CA LEU A 101 -11.52 7.94 15.35
C LEU A 101 -10.63 7.80 16.58
N MET A 102 -9.58 6.98 16.50
CA MET A 102 -8.60 6.79 17.58
C MET A 102 -7.88 8.10 17.92
N LYS A 103 -7.40 8.82 16.90
CA LYS A 103 -6.71 10.10 17.09
C LYS A 103 -7.61 11.14 17.77
N ALA A 104 -8.89 11.22 17.36
CA ALA A 104 -9.86 12.14 17.94
C ALA A 104 -10.27 11.77 19.37
N SER A 105 -10.13 10.52 19.82
CA SER A 105 -10.29 10.17 21.25
C SER A 105 -9.08 10.58 22.07
N GLU A 106 -7.86 10.37 21.56
CA GLU A 106 -6.61 10.73 22.26
C GLU A 106 -6.52 12.25 22.49
N GLU A 107 -6.93 13.06 21.51
CA GLU A 107 -6.96 14.53 21.63
C GLU A 107 -7.98 15.03 22.66
N ARG A 108 -9.05 14.26 22.94
CA ARG A 108 -10.09 14.60 23.93
C ARG A 108 -9.75 14.16 25.35
N GLU A 109 -8.86 13.19 25.51
CA GLU A 109 -8.37 12.75 26.83
C GLU A 109 -7.17 13.57 27.32
N ALA A 110 -6.51 14.29 26.40
CA ALA A 110 -5.38 15.18 26.69
C ALA A 110 -5.79 16.62 27.07
N GLU A 111 -7.09 16.94 27.03
CA GLU A 111 -7.70 18.25 27.31
C GLU A 111 -8.50 18.23 28.63
#